data_AF-A0A948QLB2-F1
#
_entry.id   AF-A0A948QLB2-F1
#
_cell.length_a   1.000
_cell.length_b   1.000
_cell.length_c   1.000
_cell.angle_alpha   90.00
_cell.angle_beta   90.00
_cell.angle_gamma   90.00
#
_symmetry.space_group_name_H-M   'P 1'
#
loop_
_entity.id
_entity.type
_entity.pdbx_description
1 polymer ?
#
loop_
_entity_poly.entity_id
_entity_poly.type
_entity_poly.pdbx_seq_one_letter_code
_entity_poly.pdbx_strand_id
1 'polypeptide(L)'
;MTEQRANKFQWISIVYLLLFVMAVFSPSLIQSGYFGIHEQHIEEALIFLFGIAGISIFMLYERMMEKKEKEHEAVVDACERAKRELVSSYQYIGSLNRQMDVLKKISNDTSISMYDQHELSKDLLKSLTVAASGSMGGVPALLRFIHIDKMRTEHEYFHTNDKSQNQALNVPNKELKRIHEQNLAYDMVGNNGKRWLAVPSDQSSDNIKAFMVIEDKTNEIEGFDPSIIKVFVNQAELINRALRNQDMENGSAIELIEQATKEVNGTVS
;
A
#
# COMPACT_ATOMS: atom_id res chain seq x y z
N MET A 1 17.35 16.07 -13.14
CA MET A 1 16.23 16.53 -14.00
C MET A 1 16.36 17.98 -14.50
N THR A 2 17.41 18.73 -14.15
CA THR A 2 17.56 20.17 -14.49
C THR A 2 18.18 20.44 -15.87
N GLU A 3 19.07 19.59 -16.38
CA GLU A 3 19.77 19.85 -17.65
C GLU A 3 18.86 19.83 -18.89
N GLN A 4 17.87 18.94 -18.95
CA GLN A 4 16.99 18.86 -20.12
C GLN A 4 16.05 20.07 -20.27
N ARG A 5 15.64 20.70 -19.16
CA ARG A 5 14.86 21.95 -19.17
C ARG A 5 15.73 23.10 -19.70
N ALA A 6 16.98 23.20 -19.27
CA ALA A 6 17.92 24.22 -19.73
C ALA A 6 18.21 24.11 -21.24
N ASN A 7 18.48 22.90 -21.74
CA ASN A 7 18.80 22.70 -23.16
C ASN A 7 17.60 22.99 -24.09
N LYS A 8 16.37 22.68 -23.68
CA LYS A 8 15.17 22.97 -24.47
C LYS A 8 14.82 24.47 -24.47
N PHE A 9 15.01 25.15 -23.34
CA PHE A 9 14.84 26.59 -23.25
C PHE A 9 15.85 27.33 -24.14
N GLN A 10 17.11 26.90 -24.13
CA GLN A 10 18.15 27.43 -25.00
C GLN A 10 17.81 27.26 -26.49
N TRP A 11 17.29 26.10 -26.89
CA TRP A 11 16.94 25.85 -28.30
C TRP A 11 15.79 26.74 -28.80
N ILE A 12 14.78 26.97 -27.96
CA ILE A 12 13.67 27.88 -28.31
C ILE A 12 14.18 29.31 -28.45
N SER A 13 15.04 29.78 -27.53
CA SER A 13 15.64 31.12 -27.60
C SER A 13 16.49 31.31 -28.85
N ILE A 14 17.18 30.27 -29.32
CA ILE A 14 17.94 30.29 -30.58
C ILE A 14 17.00 30.43 -31.79
N VAL A 15 15.87 29.71 -31.81
CA VAL A 15 14.87 29.82 -32.90
C VAL A 15 14.25 31.21 -32.94
N TYR A 16 13.92 31.79 -31.78
CA TYR A 16 13.43 33.18 -31.70
C TYR A 16 14.46 34.18 -32.16
N LEU A 17 15.72 34.04 -31.72
CA LEU A 17 16.80 34.91 -32.15
C LEU A 17 16.98 34.86 -33.67
N LEU A 18 16.91 33.67 -34.26
CA LEU A 18 17.03 33.49 -35.70
C LEU A 18 15.85 34.11 -36.47
N LEU A 19 14.62 33.93 -36.00
CA LEU A 19 13.43 34.59 -36.58
C LEU A 19 13.50 36.12 -36.45
N PHE A 20 13.95 36.63 -35.31
CA PHE A 20 14.12 38.06 -35.08
C PHE A 20 15.19 38.66 -35.99
N VAL A 21 16.34 37.99 -36.11
CA VAL A 21 17.41 38.38 -37.04
C VAL A 21 16.89 38.37 -38.47
N MET A 22 16.18 37.31 -38.90
CA MET A 22 15.55 37.26 -40.23
C MET A 22 14.55 38.40 -40.47
N ALA A 23 13.76 38.77 -39.47
CA ALA A 23 12.82 39.89 -39.56
C ALA A 23 13.55 41.25 -39.67
N VAL A 24 14.61 41.48 -38.89
CA VAL A 24 15.42 42.72 -38.92
C VAL A 24 16.22 42.84 -40.22
N PHE A 25 16.64 41.73 -40.81
CA PHE A 25 17.34 41.72 -42.10
C PHE A 25 16.41 41.62 -43.31
N SER A 26 15.09 41.51 -43.12
CA SER A 26 14.08 41.52 -44.19
C SER A 26 14.23 42.70 -45.17
N PRO A 27 14.45 43.96 -44.74
CA PRO A 27 14.67 45.09 -45.67
C PRO A 27 15.94 44.94 -46.52
N SER A 28 16.93 44.17 -46.06
CA SER A 28 18.20 43.95 -46.76
C SER A 28 18.14 42.76 -47.72
N LEU A 29 17.22 41.82 -47.48
CA LEU A 29 17.02 40.61 -48.27
C LEU A 29 16.19 40.84 -49.54
N ILE A 30 15.33 41.85 -49.54
CA ILE A 30 14.51 42.24 -50.70
C ILE A 30 15.12 43.53 -51.25
N GLN A 31 15.75 43.44 -52.42
CA GLN A 31 16.38 44.57 -53.12
C GLN A 31 15.79 44.78 -54.54
N SER A 32 14.75 44.02 -54.89
CA SER A 32 14.11 44.12 -56.20
C SER A 32 12.64 43.72 -56.12
N GLY A 33 11.77 44.62 -56.57
CA GLY A 33 10.33 44.40 -56.62
C GLY A 33 9.99 43.16 -57.44
N TYR A 34 9.46 42.15 -56.79
CA TYR A 34 8.92 40.97 -57.46
C TYR A 34 7.45 41.20 -57.78
N PHE A 35 7.03 40.83 -59.00
CA PHE A 35 5.61 40.72 -59.36
C PHE A 35 4.79 42.04 -59.37
N GLY A 36 5.43 43.19 -59.60
CA GLY A 36 4.73 44.49 -59.74
C GLY A 36 4.21 45.09 -58.43
N ILE A 37 4.55 44.49 -57.30
CA ILE A 37 4.24 45.00 -55.95
C ILE A 37 5.43 45.84 -55.48
N HIS A 38 5.15 46.99 -54.86
CA HIS A 38 6.18 47.81 -54.23
C HIS A 38 6.89 47.02 -53.12
N GLU A 39 8.21 47.04 -53.15
CA GLU A 39 9.14 46.38 -52.22
C GLU A 39 8.74 46.54 -50.75
N GLN A 40 8.29 47.75 -50.38
CA GLN A 40 7.84 48.10 -49.04
C GLN A 40 6.69 47.23 -48.52
N HIS A 41 5.71 46.87 -49.37
CA HIS A 41 4.58 46.06 -48.93
C HIS A 41 4.94 44.58 -48.72
N ILE A 42 5.93 44.08 -49.46
CA ILE A 42 6.43 42.70 -49.30
C ILE A 42 7.22 42.61 -47.99
N GLU A 43 8.01 43.63 -47.68
CA GLU A 43 8.76 43.73 -46.43
C GLU A 43 7.84 43.79 -45.21
N GLU A 44 6.84 44.68 -45.22
CA GLU A 44 5.83 44.79 -44.16
C GLU A 44 5.10 43.45 -43.94
N ALA A 45 4.76 42.73 -45.02
CA ALA A 45 4.11 41.43 -44.95
C ALA A 45 5.02 40.35 -44.34
N LEU A 46 6.32 40.35 -44.64
CA LEU A 46 7.30 39.39 -44.10
C LEU A 46 7.56 39.63 -42.61
N ILE A 47 7.71 40.88 -42.19
CA ILE A 47 7.86 41.24 -40.77
C ILE A 47 6.60 40.81 -40.00
N PHE A 48 5.42 41.06 -40.57
CA PHE A 48 4.16 40.64 -39.97
C PHE A 48 4.04 39.10 -39.86
N LEU A 49 4.44 38.37 -40.91
CA LEU A 49 4.44 36.92 -40.92
C LEU A 49 5.39 36.33 -39.87
N PHE A 50 6.60 36.87 -39.74
CA PHE A 50 7.55 36.47 -38.71
C PHE A 50 7.05 36.79 -37.31
N GLY A 51 6.37 37.93 -37.12
CA GLY A 51 5.71 38.29 -35.88
C GLY A 51 4.64 37.29 -35.47
N ILE A 52 3.74 36.93 -36.39
CA ILE A 52 2.70 35.93 -36.14
C ILE A 52 3.30 34.55 -35.85
N ALA A 53 4.31 34.14 -36.62
CA ALA A 53 4.99 32.86 -36.42
C ALA A 53 5.63 32.79 -35.03
N GLY A 54 6.32 33.86 -34.62
CA GLY A 54 6.90 33.98 -33.28
C GLY A 54 5.83 33.85 -32.19
N ILE A 55 4.79 34.68 -32.22
CA ILE A 55 3.73 34.64 -31.20
C ILE A 55 3.03 33.26 -31.15
N SER A 56 2.83 32.61 -32.29
CA SER A 56 2.20 31.29 -32.36
C SER A 56 3.07 30.20 -31.71
N ILE A 57 4.38 30.24 -31.96
CA ILE A 57 5.34 29.32 -31.32
C ILE A 57 5.34 29.53 -29.79
N PHE A 58 5.22 30.79 -29.33
CA PHE A 58 5.21 31.11 -27.90
C PHE A 58 4.00 30.51 -27.20
N MET A 59 2.80 30.74 -27.76
CA MET A 59 1.56 30.21 -27.21
C MET A 59 1.54 28.68 -27.18
N LEU A 60 2.04 28.01 -28.23
CA LEU A 60 2.14 26.56 -28.27
C LEU A 60 3.08 26.01 -27.19
N TYR A 61 4.22 26.69 -26.98
CA TYR A 61 5.20 26.31 -25.97
C TYR A 61 4.65 26.46 -24.56
N GLU A 62 4.01 27.58 -24.25
CA GLU A 62 3.41 27.84 -22.93
C GLU A 62 2.40 26.74 -22.56
N ARG A 63 1.52 26.39 -23.50
CA ARG A 63 0.53 25.32 -23.31
C ARG A 63 1.16 23.94 -23.11
N MET A 64 2.25 23.64 -23.82
CA MET A 64 3.00 22.39 -23.61
C MET A 64 3.69 22.35 -22.25
N MET A 65 4.21 23.49 -21.78
CA MET A 65 4.91 23.60 -20.51
C MET A 65 3.94 23.42 -19.34
N GLU A 66 2.78 24.07 -19.40
CA GLU A 66 1.74 23.95 -18.38
C GLU A 66 1.26 22.50 -18.22
N LYS A 67 1.07 21.78 -19.33
CA LYS A 67 0.70 20.36 -19.30
C LYS A 67 1.76 19.51 -18.62
N LYS A 68 3.04 19.74 -18.93
CA LYS A 68 4.16 18.99 -18.32
C LYS A 68 4.35 19.31 -16.85
N GLU A 69 4.09 20.55 -16.45
CA GLU A 69 4.16 20.96 -15.05
C GLU A 69 3.09 20.25 -14.23
N LYS A 70 1.85 20.19 -14.74
CA LYS A 70 0.75 19.42 -14.11
C LYS A 70 1.05 17.93 -14.02
N GLU A 71 1.62 17.34 -15.08
CA GLU A 71 2.06 15.93 -15.05
C GLU A 71 3.16 15.71 -14.01
N HIS A 72 4.13 16.62 -13.92
CA HIS A 72 5.22 16.52 -12.94
C HIS A 72 4.71 16.69 -11.50
N GLU A 73 3.83 17.65 -11.25
CA GLU A 73 3.21 17.88 -9.94
C GLU A 73 2.40 16.66 -9.49
N ALA A 74 1.58 16.09 -10.37
CA ALA A 74 0.83 14.87 -10.08
C ALA A 74 1.74 13.68 -9.73
N VAL A 75 2.87 13.53 -10.41
CA VAL A 75 3.86 12.46 -10.12
C VAL A 75 4.57 12.70 -8.79
N VAL A 76 4.94 13.95 -8.48
CA VAL A 76 5.57 14.29 -7.19
C VAL A 76 4.59 14.04 -6.05
N ASP A 77 3.34 14.46 -6.17
CA ASP A 77 2.30 14.22 -5.18
C ASP A 77 2.03 12.74 -4.93
N ALA A 78 2.01 11.93 -6.00
CA ALA A 78 1.86 10.48 -5.88
C ALA A 78 3.06 9.85 -5.16
N CYS A 79 4.28 10.31 -5.45
CA CYS A 79 5.50 9.85 -4.79
C CYS A 79 5.52 10.24 -3.30
N GLU A 80 5.11 11.47 -2.96
CA GLU A 80 5.02 11.91 -1.56
C GLU A 80 3.97 11.12 -0.78
N ARG A 81 2.82 10.82 -1.39
CA ARG A 81 1.80 9.94 -0.78
C ARG A 81 2.36 8.55 -0.52
N ALA A 82 2.96 7.91 -1.53
CA ALA A 82 3.57 6.59 -1.38
C ALA A 82 4.66 6.59 -0.31
N LYS A 83 5.52 7.63 -0.27
CA LYS A 83 6.54 7.78 0.77
C LYS A 83 5.92 7.91 2.17
N ARG A 84 4.84 8.67 2.31
CA ARG A 84 4.12 8.84 3.59
C ARG A 84 3.53 7.50 4.06
N GLU A 85 2.91 6.75 3.15
CA GLU A 85 2.33 5.42 3.44
C GLU A 85 3.40 4.40 3.84
N LEU A 86 4.55 4.41 3.16
CA LEU A 86 5.71 3.59 3.53
C LEU A 86 6.23 3.97 4.92
N VAL A 87 6.45 5.26 5.19
CA VAL A 87 6.94 5.73 6.49
C VAL A 87 5.96 5.38 7.60
N SER A 88 4.65 5.54 7.40
CA SER A 88 3.64 5.12 8.38
C SER A 88 3.70 3.61 8.61
N SER A 89 3.87 2.81 7.56
CA SER A 89 4.01 1.36 7.68
C SER A 89 5.28 0.96 8.47
N TYR A 90 6.41 1.64 8.25
CA TYR A 90 7.65 1.38 9.00
C TYR A 90 7.59 1.81 10.47
N GLN A 91 7.05 3.00 10.75
CA GLN A 91 6.84 3.45 12.13
C GLN A 91 5.93 2.48 12.88
N TYR A 92 4.94 1.94 12.19
CA TYR A 92 4.00 0.98 12.72
C TYR A 92 4.65 -0.38 13.05
N ILE A 93 5.52 -0.93 12.18
CA ILE A 93 6.34 -2.12 12.49
C ILE A 93 7.19 -1.88 13.75
N GLY A 94 7.75 -0.68 13.90
CA GLY A 94 8.54 -0.30 15.08
C GLY A 94 7.73 -0.20 16.38
N SER A 95 6.47 0.26 16.33
CA SER A 95 5.58 0.21 17.49
C SER A 95 5.13 -1.20 17.83
N LEU A 96 4.89 -2.04 16.82
CA LEU A 96 4.50 -3.44 17.02
C LEU A 96 5.60 -4.28 17.65
N ASN A 97 6.85 -4.14 17.19
CA ASN A 97 7.97 -4.87 17.80
C ASN A 97 8.08 -4.56 19.30
N ARG A 98 7.89 -3.29 19.68
CA ARG A 98 7.86 -2.89 21.11
C ARG A 98 6.70 -3.52 21.87
N GLN A 99 5.51 -3.57 21.27
CA GLN A 99 4.36 -4.20 21.91
C GLN A 99 4.49 -5.73 22.03
N MET A 100 5.15 -6.38 21.08
CA MET A 100 5.49 -7.81 21.13
C MET A 100 6.49 -8.10 22.24
N ASP A 101 7.52 -7.27 22.40
CA ASP A 101 8.49 -7.43 23.49
C ASP A 101 7.82 -7.25 24.86
N VAL A 102 6.83 -6.36 24.96
CA VAL A 102 5.99 -6.25 26.15
C VAL A 102 5.20 -7.54 26.35
N LEU A 103 4.51 -8.06 25.34
CA LEU A 103 3.76 -9.31 25.47
C LEU A 103 4.65 -10.49 25.87
N LYS A 104 5.86 -10.61 25.31
CA LYS A 104 6.83 -11.64 25.69
C LYS A 104 7.27 -11.53 27.15
N LYS A 105 7.51 -10.30 27.62
CA LYS A 105 7.84 -10.05 29.04
C LYS A 105 6.68 -10.43 29.95
N ILE A 106 5.46 -10.01 29.61
CA ILE A 106 4.23 -10.33 30.35
C ILE A 106 3.99 -11.84 30.36
N SER A 107 4.17 -12.51 29.23
CA SER A 107 4.03 -13.97 29.11
C SER A 107 5.05 -14.71 29.99
N ASN A 108 6.27 -14.20 30.11
CA ASN A 108 7.30 -14.80 30.95
C ASN A 108 7.14 -14.43 32.44
N ASP A 109 6.55 -13.27 32.74
CA ASP A 109 6.26 -12.81 34.09
C ASP A 109 4.87 -13.30 34.51
N THR A 110 4.82 -14.46 35.19
CA THR A 110 3.60 -15.15 35.67
C THR A 110 2.71 -14.34 36.65
N SER A 111 3.03 -13.07 36.89
CA SER A 111 2.40 -12.19 37.89
C SER A 111 1.35 -11.23 37.31
N ILE A 112 1.18 -11.17 35.99
CA ILE A 112 0.11 -10.38 35.37
C ILE A 112 -1.17 -11.21 35.28
N SER A 113 -2.30 -10.58 35.60
CA SER A 113 -3.59 -11.26 35.56
C SER A 113 -3.87 -11.75 34.14
N MET A 114 -4.29 -13.02 34.02
CA MET A 114 -4.55 -13.67 32.72
C MET A 114 -5.53 -12.88 31.84
N TYR A 115 -6.42 -12.13 32.46
CA TYR A 115 -7.40 -11.27 31.80
C TYR A 115 -6.72 -10.13 31.02
N ASP A 116 -5.77 -9.43 31.66
CA ASP A 116 -5.06 -8.30 31.05
C ASP A 116 -4.21 -8.73 29.86
N GLN A 117 -3.62 -9.93 29.91
CA GLN A 117 -2.78 -10.46 28.84
C GLN A 117 -3.60 -10.89 27.61
N HIS A 118 -4.76 -11.51 27.83
CA HIS A 118 -5.66 -11.89 26.73
C HIS A 118 -6.26 -10.64 26.06
N GLU A 119 -6.64 -9.63 26.84
CA GLU A 119 -7.12 -8.35 26.31
C GLU A 119 -6.03 -7.64 25.49
N LEU A 120 -4.80 -7.55 26.02
CA LEU A 120 -3.66 -6.98 25.31
C LEU A 120 -3.41 -7.71 23.98
N SER A 121 -3.41 -9.04 23.99
CA SER A 121 -3.15 -9.83 22.77
C SER A 121 -4.26 -9.66 21.73
N LYS A 122 -5.51 -9.57 22.17
CA LYS A 122 -6.65 -9.26 21.30
C LYS A 122 -6.49 -7.89 20.64
N ASP A 123 -6.02 -6.90 21.38
CA ASP A 123 -5.77 -5.55 20.87
C ASP A 123 -4.58 -5.50 19.92
N LEU A 124 -3.56 -6.33 20.10
CA LEU A 124 -2.47 -6.49 19.14
C LEU A 124 -2.95 -7.11 17.83
N LEU A 125 -3.77 -8.17 17.89
CA LEU A 125 -4.33 -8.81 16.70
C LEU A 125 -5.26 -7.87 15.92
N LYS A 126 -6.07 -7.06 16.63
CA LYS A 126 -6.85 -5.97 16.00
C LYS A 126 -5.94 -4.92 15.39
N SER A 127 -4.91 -4.48 16.10
CA SER A 127 -3.98 -3.47 15.61
C SER A 127 -3.31 -3.95 14.31
N LEU A 128 -2.88 -5.21 14.24
CA LEU A 128 -2.30 -5.81 13.04
C LEU A 128 -3.27 -5.76 11.85
N THR A 129 -4.55 -6.02 12.10
CA THR A 129 -5.60 -5.93 11.07
C THR A 129 -5.82 -4.50 10.60
N VAL A 130 -5.84 -3.52 11.52
CA VAL A 130 -5.96 -2.08 11.22
C VAL A 130 -4.81 -1.62 10.35
N ALA A 131 -3.59 -2.04 10.65
CA ALA A 131 -2.43 -1.64 9.86
C ALA A 131 -2.34 -2.32 8.51
N ALA A 132 -2.73 -3.59 8.40
CA ALA A 132 -2.85 -4.24 7.11
C ALA A 132 -3.83 -3.48 6.20
N SER A 133 -4.94 -3.00 6.76
CA SER A 133 -5.87 -2.12 6.05
C SER A 133 -5.24 -0.77 5.69
N GLY A 134 -4.57 -0.10 6.63
CA GLY A 134 -3.90 1.19 6.41
C GLY A 134 -2.79 1.14 5.36
N SER A 135 -1.99 0.09 5.33
CA SER A 135 -0.93 -0.13 4.32
C SER A 135 -1.48 -0.34 2.91
N MET A 136 -2.78 -0.63 2.78
CA MET A 136 -3.47 -0.88 1.51
C MET A 136 -4.47 0.25 1.19
N GLY A 137 -4.19 1.49 1.63
CA GLY A 137 -5.04 2.65 1.35
C GLY A 137 -6.35 2.68 2.16
N GLY A 138 -6.43 1.94 3.26
CA GLY A 138 -7.58 1.93 4.16
C GLY A 138 -8.76 1.06 3.70
N VAL A 139 -8.50 0.07 2.83
CA VAL A 139 -9.48 -0.93 2.39
C VAL A 139 -9.83 -1.94 3.51
N PRO A 140 -10.99 -2.59 3.46
CA PRO A 140 -11.35 -3.62 4.44
C PRO A 140 -10.31 -4.75 4.52
N ALA A 141 -9.96 -5.14 5.75
CA ALA A 141 -9.04 -6.23 6.05
C ALA A 141 -9.62 -7.19 7.10
N LEU A 142 -9.32 -8.48 6.95
CA LEU A 142 -9.68 -9.54 7.88
C LEU A 142 -8.44 -10.38 8.18
N LEU A 143 -8.13 -10.50 9.46
CA LEU A 143 -7.23 -11.51 9.97
C LEU A 143 -8.07 -12.70 10.46
N ARG A 144 -7.81 -13.89 9.93
CA ARG A 144 -8.54 -15.12 10.26
C ARG A 144 -7.58 -16.24 10.62
N PHE A 145 -7.90 -16.94 11.71
CA PHE A 145 -7.21 -18.15 12.15
C PHE A 145 -8.08 -19.37 11.84
N ILE A 146 -7.54 -20.31 11.08
CA ILE A 146 -8.27 -21.49 10.61
C ILE A 146 -7.56 -22.74 11.06
N HIS A 147 -8.32 -23.65 11.68
CA HIS A 147 -7.88 -25.02 11.87
C HIS A 147 -7.98 -25.76 10.53
N ILE A 148 -6.84 -26.03 9.90
CA ILE A 148 -6.74 -26.54 8.52
C ILE A 148 -7.45 -27.89 8.34
N ASP A 149 -7.33 -28.81 9.30
CA ASP A 149 -7.96 -30.13 9.20
C ASP A 149 -9.48 -30.07 9.38
N LYS A 150 -9.94 -29.29 10.36
CA LYS A 150 -11.36 -29.20 10.75
C LYS A 150 -12.12 -28.17 9.93
N MET A 151 -11.42 -27.38 9.11
CA MET A 151 -11.96 -26.26 8.34
C MET A 151 -12.72 -25.23 9.20
N ARG A 152 -12.40 -25.19 10.50
CA ARG A 152 -13.08 -24.37 11.48
C ARG A 152 -12.32 -23.07 11.66
N THR A 153 -13.04 -21.95 11.65
CA THR A 153 -12.50 -20.67 12.11
C THR A 153 -12.40 -20.69 13.62
N GLU A 154 -11.20 -20.41 14.15
CA GLU A 154 -10.97 -20.22 15.59
C GLU A 154 -11.23 -18.76 15.99
N HIS A 155 -10.59 -17.83 15.28
CA HIS A 155 -10.68 -16.40 15.56
C HIS A 155 -10.72 -15.58 14.27
N GLU A 156 -11.47 -14.48 14.33
CA GLU A 156 -11.58 -13.49 13.25
C GLU A 156 -11.50 -12.07 13.82
N TYR A 157 -10.69 -11.25 13.16
CA TYR A 157 -10.54 -9.83 13.45
C TYR A 157 -10.76 -9.07 12.16
N PHE A 158 -11.82 -8.27 12.12
CA PHE A 158 -12.21 -7.50 10.95
C PHE A 158 -12.01 -6.00 11.20
N HIS A 159 -11.52 -5.30 10.19
CA HIS A 159 -11.42 -3.85 10.20
C HIS A 159 -11.88 -3.24 8.87
N THR A 160 -12.69 -2.19 8.96
CA THR A 160 -13.12 -1.37 7.83
C THR A 160 -13.19 0.10 8.25
N ASN A 161 -12.81 1.00 7.35
CA ASN A 161 -12.99 2.44 7.55
C ASN A 161 -14.41 2.92 7.22
N ASP A 162 -15.16 2.15 6.44
CA ASP A 162 -16.53 2.48 6.04
C ASP A 162 -17.54 1.89 7.03
N LYS A 163 -18.15 2.76 7.83
CA LYS A 163 -19.18 2.39 8.82
C LYS A 163 -20.45 1.80 8.19
N SER A 164 -20.65 1.95 6.87
CA SER A 164 -21.80 1.39 6.14
C SER A 164 -21.59 -0.06 5.70
N GLN A 165 -20.35 -0.54 5.61
CA GLN A 165 -20.02 -1.90 5.17
C GLN A 165 -19.76 -2.82 6.36
N ASN A 166 -20.83 -3.18 7.07
CA ASN A 166 -20.82 -4.29 8.05
C ASN A 166 -20.87 -5.68 7.37
N GLN A 167 -20.45 -5.79 6.11
CA GLN A 167 -20.39 -7.08 5.44
C GLN A 167 -19.11 -7.79 5.84
N ALA A 168 -19.27 -8.83 6.67
CA ALA A 168 -18.26 -9.82 6.92
C ALA A 168 -17.68 -10.29 5.57
N LEU A 169 -16.36 -10.19 5.45
CA LEU A 169 -15.59 -10.69 4.33
C LEU A 169 -15.94 -12.15 4.05
N ASN A 170 -16.71 -12.40 2.97
CA ASN A 170 -17.22 -13.72 2.63
C ASN A 170 -16.22 -14.50 1.77
N VAL A 171 -15.05 -14.79 2.36
CA VAL A 171 -14.08 -15.71 1.79
C VAL A 171 -14.26 -17.08 2.44
N PRO A 172 -14.55 -18.16 1.71
CA PRO A 172 -14.75 -19.48 2.28
C PRO A 172 -13.41 -20.09 2.73
N ASN A 173 -13.42 -20.81 3.86
CA ASN A 173 -12.20 -21.46 4.38
C ASN A 173 -11.58 -22.44 3.37
N LYS A 174 -12.36 -23.03 2.45
CA LYS A 174 -11.89 -23.92 1.37
C LYS A 174 -10.87 -23.24 0.46
N GLU A 175 -11.08 -21.97 0.13
CA GLU A 175 -10.15 -21.23 -0.70
C GLU A 175 -8.85 -20.94 0.04
N LEU A 176 -8.94 -20.55 1.32
CA LEU A 176 -7.77 -20.32 2.16
C LEU A 176 -6.95 -21.59 2.38
N LYS A 177 -7.63 -22.74 2.56
CA LYS A 177 -6.98 -24.05 2.63
C LYS A 177 -6.23 -24.38 1.35
N ARG A 178 -6.82 -24.13 0.18
CA ARG A 178 -6.17 -24.35 -1.13
C ARG A 178 -4.87 -23.56 -1.24
N ILE A 179 -4.87 -22.29 -0.84
CA ILE A 179 -3.69 -21.42 -0.86
C ILE A 179 -2.56 -22.04 -0.02
N HIS A 180 -2.90 -22.56 1.17
CA HIS A 180 -1.95 -23.26 2.03
C HIS A 180 -1.44 -24.57 1.42
N GLU A 181 -2.33 -25.44 0.91
CA GLU A 181 -1.96 -26.73 0.33
C GLU A 181 -1.10 -26.60 -0.92
N GLN A 182 -1.31 -25.53 -1.70
CA GLN A 182 -0.52 -25.19 -2.89
C GLN A 182 0.78 -24.45 -2.54
N ASN A 183 1.02 -24.18 -1.25
CA ASN A 183 2.18 -23.44 -0.76
C ASN A 183 2.38 -22.08 -1.45
N LEU A 184 1.28 -21.39 -1.75
CA LEU A 184 1.31 -20.09 -2.42
C LEU A 184 1.70 -18.98 -1.43
N ALA A 185 2.51 -18.03 -1.89
CA ALA A 185 2.89 -16.88 -1.09
C ALA A 185 1.70 -15.93 -0.83
N TYR A 186 0.79 -15.85 -1.79
CA TYR A 186 -0.49 -15.16 -1.75
C TYR A 186 -1.36 -15.68 -2.90
N ASP A 187 -2.67 -15.43 -2.86
CA ASP A 187 -3.55 -15.66 -4.00
C ASP A 187 -4.69 -14.64 -4.04
N MET A 188 -5.24 -14.44 -5.23
CA MET A 188 -6.41 -13.61 -5.44
C MET A 188 -7.65 -14.49 -5.40
N VAL A 189 -8.48 -14.26 -4.39
CA VAL A 189 -9.74 -14.98 -4.16
C VAL A 189 -10.89 -14.04 -4.46
N GLY A 190 -11.85 -14.54 -5.25
CA GLY A 190 -12.94 -13.73 -5.77
C GLY A 190 -14.28 -14.37 -5.47
N ASN A 191 -15.21 -13.58 -4.93
CA ASN A 191 -16.59 -14.00 -4.74
C ASN A 191 -17.53 -12.83 -5.06
N ASN A 192 -18.60 -13.10 -5.82
CA ASN A 192 -19.63 -12.12 -6.17
C ASN A 192 -19.11 -10.80 -6.80
N GLY A 193 -18.10 -10.88 -7.67
CA GLY A 193 -17.56 -9.72 -8.39
C GLY A 193 -16.61 -8.83 -7.58
N LYS A 194 -16.31 -9.17 -6.32
CA LYS A 194 -15.25 -8.57 -5.52
C LYS A 194 -14.00 -9.44 -5.54
N ARG A 195 -12.83 -8.81 -5.60
CA ARG A 195 -11.51 -9.48 -5.52
C ARG A 195 -10.88 -9.19 -4.17
N TRP A 196 -10.27 -10.23 -3.61
CA TRP A 196 -9.62 -10.20 -2.31
C TRP A 196 -8.22 -10.79 -2.45
N LEU A 197 -7.24 -10.13 -1.85
CA LEU A 197 -5.90 -10.69 -1.68
C LEU A 197 -5.87 -11.51 -0.39
N ALA A 198 -5.56 -12.79 -0.49
CA ALA A 198 -5.35 -13.66 0.66
C ALA A 198 -3.88 -14.03 0.81
N VAL A 199 -3.31 -13.73 1.98
CA VAL A 199 -1.91 -13.98 2.32
C VAL A 199 -1.87 -14.95 3.51
N PRO A 200 -1.33 -16.18 3.34
CA PRO A 200 -1.13 -17.12 4.42
C PRO A 200 0.13 -16.81 5.23
N SER A 201 0.19 -17.30 6.47
CA SER A 201 1.42 -17.38 7.23
C SER A 201 2.41 -18.37 6.62
N ASP A 202 3.70 -18.19 6.89
CA ASP A 202 4.75 -19.09 6.42
C ASP A 202 4.87 -20.38 7.23
N GLN A 203 4.51 -20.39 8.52
CA GLN A 203 4.67 -21.61 9.31
C GLN A 203 3.65 -22.67 8.91
N SER A 204 4.11 -23.91 8.84
CA SER A 204 3.32 -25.09 8.48
C SER A 204 3.23 -26.12 9.60
N SER A 205 3.79 -25.82 10.78
CA SER A 205 4.02 -26.82 11.84
C SER A 205 2.85 -27.02 12.80
N ASP A 206 1.78 -26.23 12.70
CA ASP A 206 0.62 -26.30 13.59
C ASP A 206 -0.67 -26.47 12.76
N ASN A 207 -1.68 -27.08 13.37
CA ASN A 207 -2.96 -27.34 12.68
C ASN A 207 -3.81 -26.08 12.50
N ILE A 208 -3.39 -24.97 13.13
CA ILE A 208 -4.00 -23.65 12.99
C ILE A 208 -3.07 -22.78 12.17
N LYS A 209 -3.62 -22.14 11.14
CA LYS A 209 -2.90 -21.23 10.26
C LYS A 209 -3.58 -19.87 10.21
N ALA A 210 -2.78 -18.81 10.16
CA ALA A 210 -3.25 -17.44 10.03
C ALA A 210 -3.33 -17.02 8.56
N PHE A 211 -4.36 -16.25 8.22
CA PHE A 211 -4.57 -15.66 6.91
C PHE A 211 -4.97 -14.20 7.06
N MET A 212 -4.36 -13.31 6.27
CA MET A 212 -4.87 -11.95 6.06
C MET A 212 -5.60 -11.90 4.73
N VAL A 213 -6.81 -11.36 4.74
CA VAL A 213 -7.66 -11.16 3.56
C VAL A 213 -7.94 -9.67 3.42
N ILE A 214 -7.67 -9.09 2.27
CA ILE A 214 -7.76 -7.64 2.03
C ILE A 214 -8.52 -7.36 0.72
N GLU A 215 -9.40 -6.36 0.68
CA GLU A 215 -10.10 -5.95 -0.56
C GLU A 215 -9.15 -5.35 -1.59
N ASP A 216 -9.26 -5.81 -2.83
CA ASP A 216 -8.66 -5.15 -3.99
C ASP A 216 -9.70 -4.25 -4.66
N LYS A 217 -9.79 -2.99 -4.24
CA LYS A 217 -10.76 -2.02 -4.80
C LYS A 217 -10.26 -1.34 -6.07
N THR A 218 -8.97 -1.31 -6.32
CA THR A 218 -8.37 -0.36 -7.27
C THR A 218 -7.47 -1.00 -8.34
N ASN A 219 -7.30 -2.32 -8.39
CA ASN A 219 -6.21 -2.97 -9.18
C ASN A 219 -4.82 -2.39 -8.84
N GLU A 220 -4.69 -1.63 -7.74
CA GLU A 220 -3.43 -1.03 -7.26
C GLU A 220 -2.49 -2.08 -6.65
N ILE A 221 -2.93 -3.33 -6.54
CA ILE A 221 -2.10 -4.46 -6.12
C ILE A 221 -0.93 -4.70 -7.08
N GLU A 222 -0.98 -4.23 -8.34
CA GLU A 222 0.15 -4.31 -9.26
C GLU A 222 1.39 -3.51 -8.78
N GLY A 223 1.25 -2.58 -7.83
CA GLY A 223 2.35 -1.80 -7.26
C GLY A 223 2.69 -2.11 -5.80
N PHE A 224 1.92 -2.96 -5.13
CA PHE A 224 2.07 -3.24 -3.70
C PHE A 224 2.81 -4.56 -3.47
N ASP A 225 3.84 -4.55 -2.61
CA ASP A 225 4.59 -5.76 -2.25
C ASP A 225 3.83 -6.58 -1.19
N PRO A 226 3.28 -7.77 -1.53
CA PRO A 226 2.56 -8.62 -0.58
C PRO A 226 3.41 -9.05 0.63
N SER A 227 4.73 -8.92 0.55
CA SER A 227 5.67 -9.21 1.63
C SER A 227 5.38 -8.38 2.90
N ILE A 228 4.85 -7.16 2.77
CA ILE A 228 4.49 -6.33 3.92
C ILE A 228 3.34 -6.97 4.71
N ILE A 229 2.29 -7.40 4.01
CA ILE A 229 1.14 -8.07 4.62
C ILE A 229 1.56 -9.39 5.25
N LYS A 230 2.48 -10.10 4.59
CA LYS A 230 3.04 -11.35 5.08
C LYS A 230 3.73 -11.20 6.44
N VAL A 231 4.43 -10.08 6.68
CA VAL A 231 4.97 -9.77 8.01
C VAL A 231 3.85 -9.73 9.05
N PHE A 232 2.74 -9.03 8.78
CA PHE A 232 1.62 -8.94 9.73
C PHE A 232 1.00 -10.30 10.03
N VAL A 233 0.81 -11.15 9.01
CA VAL A 233 0.23 -12.49 9.18
C VAL A 233 1.15 -13.39 10.02
N ASN A 234 2.45 -13.37 9.74
CA ASN A 234 3.43 -14.14 10.49
C ASN A 234 3.48 -13.70 11.96
N GLN A 235 3.42 -12.40 12.23
CA GLN A 235 3.37 -11.88 13.60
C GLN A 235 2.07 -12.27 14.32
N ALA A 236 0.93 -12.24 13.62
CA ALA A 236 -0.35 -12.66 14.18
C ALA A 236 -0.34 -14.15 14.58
N GLU A 237 0.24 -15.01 13.75
CA GLU A 237 0.40 -16.44 14.06
C GLU A 237 1.27 -16.67 15.30
N LEU A 238 2.38 -15.94 15.44
CA LEU A 238 3.25 -16.02 16.61
C LEU A 238 2.52 -15.63 17.90
N ILE A 239 1.72 -14.55 17.88
CA ILE A 239 0.91 -14.13 19.03
C ILE A 239 -0.09 -15.23 19.40
N ASN A 240 -0.83 -15.74 18.42
CA ASN A 240 -1.85 -16.77 18.64
C ASN A 240 -1.25 -18.06 19.23
N ARG A 241 -0.05 -18.44 18.78
CA ARG A 241 0.66 -19.60 19.34
C ARG A 241 1.15 -19.35 20.77
N ALA A 242 1.69 -18.18 21.06
CA ALA A 242 2.13 -17.82 22.41
C ALA A 242 0.98 -17.93 23.41
N LEU A 243 -0.22 -17.49 23.03
CA LEU A 243 -1.44 -17.66 23.82
C LEU A 243 -1.76 -19.14 24.07
N ARG A 244 -1.82 -19.94 23.00
CA ARG A 244 -2.20 -21.36 23.09
C ARG A 244 -1.22 -22.22 23.88
N ASN A 245 0.08 -22.00 23.73
CA ASN A 245 1.08 -22.76 24.47
C ASN A 245 0.90 -22.58 25.99
N GLN A 246 0.52 -21.38 26.43
CA GLN A 246 0.27 -21.10 27.84
C GLN A 246 -1.06 -21.69 28.33
N ASP A 247 -2.10 -21.72 27.49
CA ASP A 247 -3.34 -22.42 27.83
C ASP A 247 -3.10 -23.93 28.05
N MET A 248 -2.23 -24.54 27.24
CA MET A 248 -1.89 -25.97 27.38
C MET A 248 -1.04 -26.28 28.62
N GLU A 249 0.00 -25.47 28.91
CA GLU A 249 0.82 -25.64 30.12
C GLU A 249 -0.01 -25.47 31.40
N ASN A 250 -0.91 -24.48 31.42
CA ASN A 250 -1.76 -24.22 32.58
C ASN A 250 -2.91 -25.22 32.73
N GLY A 251 -3.50 -25.70 31.62
CA GLY A 251 -4.50 -26.77 31.64
C GLY A 251 -3.92 -28.05 32.26
N SER A 252 -2.69 -28.42 31.89
CA SER A 252 -1.99 -29.56 32.48
C SER A 252 -1.70 -29.35 33.98
N ALA A 253 -1.33 -28.13 34.40
CA ALA A 253 -1.07 -27.83 35.81
C ALA A 253 -2.35 -27.91 36.68
N ILE A 254 -3.48 -27.41 36.17
CA ILE A 254 -4.78 -27.46 36.85
C ILE A 254 -5.28 -28.91 36.94
N GLU A 255 -5.14 -29.71 35.87
CA GLU A 255 -5.51 -31.13 35.89
C GLU A 255 -4.67 -31.94 36.91
N LEU A 256 -3.39 -31.64 37.05
CA LEU A 256 -2.53 -32.26 38.07
C LEU A 256 -2.94 -31.86 39.50
N ILE A 257 -3.32 -30.61 39.72
CA ILE A 257 -3.83 -30.14 41.03
C ILE A 257 -5.19 -30.78 41.34
N GLU A 258 -6.07 -30.95 40.34
CA GLU A 258 -7.37 -31.58 40.51
C GLU A 258 -7.25 -33.09 40.77
N GLN A 259 -6.30 -33.77 40.13
CA GLN A 259 -5.96 -35.17 40.45
C GLN A 259 -5.39 -35.32 41.86
N ALA A 260 -4.45 -34.45 42.26
CA ALA A 260 -3.88 -34.48 43.61
C ALA A 260 -4.93 -34.18 44.70
N THR A 261 -5.86 -33.26 44.46
CA THR A 261 -6.96 -32.97 45.40
C THR A 261 -8.01 -34.08 45.46
N LYS A 262 -8.22 -34.83 44.38
CA LYS A 262 -9.07 -36.04 44.41
C LYS A 262 -8.42 -37.20 45.17
N GLU A 263 -7.11 -37.38 45.09
CA GLU A 263 -6.39 -38.42 45.87
C GLU A 263 -6.37 -38.13 47.38
N VAL A 264 -6.24 -36.85 47.77
CA VAL A 264 -6.25 -36.44 49.18
C VAL A 264 -7.66 -36.56 49.80
N ASN A 265 -8.73 -36.34 49.02
CA ASN A 265 -10.10 -36.52 49.51
C ASN A 265 -10.58 -37.99 49.45
N GLY A 266 -9.90 -38.87 48.70
CA GLY A 266 -10.21 -40.30 48.62
C GLY A 266 -9.63 -41.15 49.75
N THR A 267 -8.83 -40.57 50.67
CA THR A 267 -8.17 -41.28 51.78
C THR A 267 -8.81 -41.05 53.14
N VAL A 268 -9.99 -40.43 53.20
CA VAL A 268 -10.81 -40.35 54.42
C VAL A 268 -12.08 -41.17 54.23
N SER A 269 -11.98 -42.49 54.40
CA SER A 269 -13.10 -43.38 54.72
C SER A 269 -12.57 -44.58 55.51
#